data_AF-A0A838W0L1-F1
#
_entry.id   AF-A0A838W0L1-F1
#
_cell.length_a   1.000
_cell.length_b   1.000
_cell.length_c   1.000
_cell.angle_alpha   90.00
_cell.angle_beta   90.00
_cell.angle_gamma   90.00
#
_symmetry.space_group_name_H-M   'P 1'
#
loop_
_entity.id
_entity.type
_entity.pdbx_description
1 polymer ?
#
loop_
_entity_poly.entity_id
_entity_poly.type
_entity_poly.pdbx_seq_one_letter_code
_entity_poly.pdbx_strand_id
1 'polypeptide(L)'
;MKDYDSIILWLDYYNKGLSRNKGRKIPKSLAVYDPLLSELIEAVASLGYDVPNDQINSSARFPRRPHIKSGYVMITKNNLFKNKIVKNVAEKIIQNRSKQKNK
;
A
#
# COMPACT_ATOMS: atom_id res chain seq x y z
N MET A 1 -20.48 -5.10 18.20
CA MET A 1 -19.36 -5.64 17.40
C MET A 1 -18.55 -4.44 16.97
N LYS A 2 -17.25 -4.36 17.26
CA LYS A 2 -16.46 -3.17 16.89
C LYS A 2 -16.37 -3.14 15.37
N ASP A 3 -17.09 -2.21 14.74
CA ASP A 3 -16.98 -1.94 13.31
C ASP A 3 -15.58 -1.37 13.07
N TYR A 4 -14.64 -2.26 12.76
CA TYR A 4 -13.36 -1.85 12.22
C TYR A 4 -13.59 -1.42 10.78
N ASP A 5 -14.13 -0.21 10.60
CA ASP A 5 -14.22 0.52 9.34
C ASP A 5 -12.84 0.95 8.86
N SER A 6 -11.88 0.03 8.88
CA SER A 6 -10.50 0.30 8.54
C SER A 6 -9.93 -0.77 7.64
N ILE A 7 -9.17 -0.33 6.64
CA ILE A 7 -8.50 -1.18 5.68
C ILE A 7 -7.00 -1.04 5.89
N ILE A 8 -6.33 -2.16 6.14
CA ILE A 8 -4.88 -2.22 6.16
C ILE A 8 -4.35 -2.47 4.75
N LEU A 9 -3.49 -1.56 4.30
CA LEU A 9 -2.71 -1.60 3.06
C LEU A 9 -1.26 -1.90 3.41
N TRP A 10 -0.81 -3.12 3.10
CA TRP A 10 0.57 -3.53 3.33
C TRP A 10 1.46 -3.10 2.16
N LEU A 11 2.69 -2.73 2.47
CA LEU A 11 3.71 -2.40 1.48
C LEU A 11 3.98 -3.58 0.52
N ASP A 12 3.97 -4.81 1.05
CA ASP A 12 4.12 -6.05 0.26
C ASP A 12 3.09 -6.21 -0.86
N TYR A 13 1.92 -5.57 -0.77
CA TYR A 13 0.88 -5.68 -1.80
C TYR A 13 1.35 -5.14 -3.15
N TYR A 14 2.27 -4.17 -3.12
CA TYR A 14 2.74 -3.42 -4.29
C TYR A 14 4.11 -3.87 -4.80
N ASN A 15 4.80 -4.76 -4.07
CA ASN A 15 6.15 -5.18 -4.40
C ASN A 15 6.19 -6.18 -5.57
N LYS A 16 6.83 -5.78 -6.67
CA LYS A 16 6.99 -6.57 -7.90
C LYS A 16 7.92 -7.77 -7.75
N GLY A 17 8.87 -7.71 -6.81
CA GLY A 17 9.75 -8.82 -6.47
C GLY A 17 9.05 -9.97 -5.74
N LEU A 18 7.82 -9.76 -5.26
CA LEU A 18 7.06 -10.79 -4.57
C LEU A 18 6.08 -11.53 -5.51
N SER A 19 5.96 -12.84 -5.29
CA SER A 19 4.86 -13.63 -5.85
C SER A 19 3.54 -13.30 -5.13
N ARG A 20 2.41 -13.72 -5.71
CA ARG A 20 1.09 -13.52 -5.06
C ARG A 20 1.00 -14.26 -3.73
N ASN A 21 1.61 -15.44 -3.64
CA ASN A 21 1.68 -16.23 -2.41
C ASN A 21 2.51 -15.52 -1.34
N LYS A 22 3.53 -14.75 -1.72
CA LYS A 22 4.40 -14.02 -0.79
C LYS A 22 3.89 -12.63 -0.39
N GLY A 23 2.82 -12.11 -1.00
CA GLY A 23 2.16 -10.88 -0.53
C GLY A 23 1.59 -9.98 -1.63
N ARG A 24 2.16 -10.00 -2.84
CA ARG A 24 1.72 -9.12 -3.93
C ARG A 24 0.25 -9.35 -4.25
N LYS A 25 -0.56 -8.28 -4.24
CA LYS A 25 -2.00 -8.37 -4.54
C LYS A 25 -2.37 -7.90 -5.96
N ILE A 26 -1.53 -7.07 -6.56
CA ILE A 26 -1.75 -6.47 -7.89
C ILE A 26 -1.03 -7.22 -9.01
N PRO A 27 -1.42 -7.05 -10.30
CA PRO A 27 -0.67 -7.59 -11.44
C PRO A 27 0.74 -6.98 -11.54
N LYS A 28 1.66 -7.67 -12.22
CA LYS A 28 3.07 -7.23 -12.35
C LYS A 28 3.21 -5.90 -13.10
N SER A 29 2.26 -5.58 -13.98
CA SER A 29 2.20 -4.31 -14.71
C SER A 29 1.94 -3.11 -13.80
N LEU A 30 1.25 -3.31 -12.67
CA LEU A 30 0.96 -2.26 -11.69
C LEU A 30 1.88 -2.31 -10.46
N ALA A 31 2.77 -3.30 -10.37
CA ALA A 31 3.70 -3.46 -9.26
C ALA A 31 5.01 -2.71 -9.50
N VAL A 32 5.66 -2.29 -8.42
CA VAL A 32 6.94 -1.58 -8.46
C VAL A 32 8.03 -2.34 -7.70
N TYR A 33 9.28 -2.19 -8.11
CA TYR A 33 10.42 -2.74 -7.37
C TYR A 33 10.71 -1.86 -6.16
N ASP A 34 11.03 -2.51 -5.04
CA ASP A 34 11.41 -1.87 -3.77
C ASP A 34 10.49 -0.69 -3.40
N PRO A 35 9.17 -0.94 -3.21
CA PRO A 35 8.25 0.11 -2.78
C PRO A 35 8.65 0.61 -1.39
N LEU A 36 8.54 1.93 -1.20
CA LEU A 36 8.80 2.58 0.08
C LEU A 36 7.49 2.92 0.79
N LEU A 37 7.53 2.96 2.12
CA LEU A 37 6.35 3.32 2.91
C LEU A 37 5.91 4.77 2.65
N SER A 38 6.85 5.68 2.42
CA SER A 38 6.57 7.07 2.05
C SER A 38 5.76 7.18 0.76
N GLU A 39 6.07 6.37 -0.26
CA GLU A 39 5.32 6.33 -1.52
C GLU A 39 3.90 5.82 -1.31
N LEU A 40 3.73 4.84 -0.42
CA LEU A 40 2.41 4.33 -0.06
C LEU A 40 1.58 5.42 0.64
N ILE A 41 2.16 6.14 1.59
CA ILE A 41 1.50 7.24 2.30
C ILE A 41 1.11 8.36 1.32
N GLU A 42 2.04 8.81 0.47
CA GLU A 42 1.79 9.87 -0.51
C GLU A 42 0.69 9.48 -1.52
N ALA A 43 0.72 8.23 -2.00
CA ALA A 43 -0.27 7.73 -2.95
C ALA A 43 -1.66 7.65 -2.32
N VAL A 44 -1.75 7.20 -1.06
CA VAL A 44 -3.01 7.12 -0.31
C VAL A 44 -3.55 8.53 -0.01
N ALA A 45 -2.70 9.45 0.45
CA ALA A 45 -3.08 10.84 0.70
C ALA A 45 -3.57 11.54 -0.58
N SER A 46 -2.90 11.28 -1.71
CA SER A 46 -3.31 11.83 -3.01
C SER A 46 -4.67 11.31 -3.51
N LEU A 47 -5.17 10.21 -2.94
CA LEU A 47 -6.50 9.67 -3.24
C LEU A 47 -7.58 10.21 -2.29
N GLY A 48 -7.22 11.16 -1.40
CA GLY A 48 -8.13 11.83 -0.48
C GLY A 48 -8.41 11.06 0.82
N TYR A 49 -7.59 10.05 1.15
CA TYR A 49 -7.67 9.42 2.46
C TYR A 49 -6.80 10.17 3.46
N ASP A 50 -7.35 10.40 4.65
CA ASP A 50 -6.56 10.86 5.78
C ASP A 50 -5.73 9.70 6.35
N VAL A 51 -4.46 9.98 6.64
CA VAL A 51 -3.50 8.99 7.14
C VAL A 51 -2.73 9.61 8.31
N PRO A 52 -3.35 9.66 9.49
CA PRO A 52 -2.67 10.16 10.68
C PRO A 52 -1.53 9.21 11.08
N ASN A 53 -0.53 9.75 11.79
CA ASN A 53 0.71 9.02 12.11
C ASN A 53 0.50 7.74 12.94
N ASP A 54 -0.57 7.69 13.74
CA ASP A 54 -0.98 6.51 14.52
C ASP A 54 -1.51 5.36 13.66
N GLN A 55 -1.92 5.65 12.43
CA GLN A 55 -2.37 4.66 11.44
C GLN A 55 -1.24 4.12 10.54
N ILE A 56 -0.01 4.58 10.76
CA ILE A 56 1.17 4.16 10.02
C ILE A 56 2.02 3.26 10.91
N ASN A 57 2.42 2.10 10.41
CA ASN A 57 3.40 1.26 11.08
C ASN A 57 4.53 0.89 10.13
N SER A 58 5.72 1.46 10.37
CA SER A 58 6.93 1.26 9.57
C SER A 58 7.79 0.08 10.00
N SER A 59 7.46 -0.57 11.11
CA SER A 59 8.23 -1.70 11.65
C SER A 59 7.44 -3.01 11.66
N ALA A 60 6.19 -2.97 11.21
CA ALA A 60 5.31 -4.13 11.13
C ALA A 60 5.88 -5.22 10.24
N ARG A 61 5.66 -6.47 10.63
CA ARG A 61 6.08 -7.65 9.85
C ARG A 61 4.86 -8.24 9.16
N PHE A 62 4.94 -8.41 7.84
CA PHE A 62 3.83 -8.97 7.08
C PHE A 62 3.64 -10.45 7.47
N PRO A 63 2.43 -10.92 7.81
CA PRO A 63 2.22 -12.26 8.36
C PRO A 63 2.76 -13.42 7.50
N ARG A 64 2.78 -13.28 6.17
CA ARG A 64 3.33 -14.30 5.26
C ARG A 64 4.87 -14.27 5.15
N ARG A 65 5.51 -13.26 5.75
CA ARG A 65 6.96 -13.02 5.75
C ARG A 65 7.42 -12.45 7.11
N PRO A 66 7.18 -13.15 8.23
CA PRO A 66 7.40 -12.60 9.57
C PRO A 66 8.87 -12.24 9.86
N HIS A 67 9.82 -12.88 9.19
CA HIS A 67 11.25 -12.63 9.40
C HIS A 67 11.74 -11.27 8.88
N ILE A 68 11.00 -10.64 7.96
CA ILE A 68 11.42 -9.42 7.27
C ILE A 68 10.53 -8.26 7.72
N LYS A 69 11.15 -7.14 8.12
CA LYS A 69 10.41 -5.91 8.40
C LYS A 69 9.75 -5.40 7.13
N SER A 70 8.51 -4.98 7.26
CA SER A 70 7.71 -4.33 6.23
C SER A 70 7.11 -3.05 6.82
N GLY A 71 6.01 -2.59 6.26
CA GLY A 71 5.15 -1.61 6.86
C GLY A 71 3.74 -1.68 6.30
N TYR A 72 2.81 -1.02 7.00
CA TYR A 72 1.46 -0.83 6.50
C TYR A 72 0.95 0.57 6.80
N VAL A 73 -0.06 0.94 6.04
CA VAL A 73 -0.91 2.09 6.29
C VAL A 73 -2.33 1.57 6.53
N MET A 74 -2.94 2.03 7.62
CA MET A 74 -4.36 1.85 7.87
C MET A 74 -5.11 3.07 7.32
N ILE A 75 -6.26 2.84 6.70
CA ILE A 75 -7.15 3.91 6.21
C ILE A 75 -8.58 3.61 6.62
N THR A 76 -9.40 4.64 6.78
CA THR A 76 -10.84 4.47 6.97
C THR A 76 -11.48 3.90 5.71
N LYS A 77 -12.35 2.92 5.90
CA LYS A 77 -13.11 2.27 4.83
C LYS A 77 -14.10 3.26 4.25
N ASN A 78 -14.19 3.29 2.92
CA ASN A 78 -15.25 3.99 2.20
C ASN A 78 -16.11 2.98 1.43
N ASN A 79 -17.04 3.46 0.61
CA ASN A 79 -17.91 2.61 -0.22
C ASN A 79 -17.17 1.82 -1.32
N LEU A 80 -15.84 1.96 -1.46
CA LEU A 80 -15.07 1.21 -2.45
C LEU A 80 -14.61 -0.13 -1.90
N PHE A 81 -14.66 -1.15 -2.76
CA PHE A 81 -14.07 -2.45 -2.46
C PHE A 81 -12.55 -2.34 -2.27
N LYS A 82 -12.02 -3.08 -1.29
CA LYS A 82 -10.57 -3.13 -0.99
C LYS A 82 -9.70 -3.35 -2.22
N ASN A 83 -10.11 -4.23 -3.15
CA ASN A 83 -9.36 -4.50 -4.37
C ASN A 83 -9.25 -3.27 -5.28
N LYS A 84 -10.30 -2.44 -5.35
CA LYS A 84 -10.30 -1.20 -6.14
C LYS A 84 -9.37 -0.17 -5.51
N ILE A 85 -9.40 -0.02 -4.18
CA ILE A 85 -8.49 0.87 -3.45
C ILE A 85 -7.03 0.46 -3.69
N VAL A 86 -6.72 -0.83 -3.50
CA VAL A 86 -5.36 -1.36 -3.73
C VAL A 86 -4.90 -1.11 -5.17
N LYS A 87 -5.79 -1.23 -6.16
CA LYS A 87 -5.42 -0.94 -7.56
C LYS A 87 -5.16 0.56 -7.79
N ASN A 88 -6.04 1.43 -7.30
CA ASN A 88 -5.90 2.88 -7.44
C ASN A 88 -4.60 3.40 -6.79
N VAL A 89 -4.26 2.88 -5.60
CA VAL A 89 -3.01 3.23 -4.92
C VAL A 89 -1.81 2.80 -5.76
N ALA A 90 -1.83 1.62 -6.37
CA ALA A 90 -0.74 1.14 -7.22
C ALA A 90 -0.53 2.05 -8.45
N GLU A 91 -1.62 2.42 -9.12
CA GLU A 91 -1.59 3.37 -10.24
C GLU A 91 -1.00 4.72 -9.80
N LYS A 92 -1.37 5.19 -8.61
CA LYS A 92 -0.85 6.45 -8.08
C LYS A 92 0.64 6.39 -7.75
N ILE A 93 1.13 5.29 -7.16
CA ILE A 93 2.56 5.08 -6.92
C ILE A 93 3.35 5.15 -8.23
N ILE A 94 2.89 4.47 -9.28
CA ILE A 94 3.54 4.50 -10.61
C ILE A 94 3.54 5.92 -11.17
N GLN A 95 2.41 6.63 -11.08
CA GLN A 95 2.28 7.99 -11.55
C GLN A 95 3.27 8.93 -10.84
N ASN A 96 3.38 8.83 -9.51
CA ASN A 96 4.30 9.63 -8.71
C ASN A 96 5.77 9.34 -9.06
N ARG A 97 6.16 8.06 -9.21
CA ARG A 97 7.51 7.68 -9.66
C ARG A 97 7.85 8.24 -11.04
N SER A 98 6.89 8.19 -11.98
CA SER A 98 7.10 8.72 -13.33
C SER A 98 7.33 10.24 -13.34
N LYS A 99 6.61 10.97 -12.50
CA LYS A 99 6.79 12.42 -12.32
C LYS A 99 8.14 12.77 -11.72
N GLN A 100 8.61 12.01 -10.73
CA GLN A 100 9.93 12.24 -10.11
C GLN A 100 11.08 12.00 -11.09
N LYS A 101 10.95 11.03 -12.01
CA LYS A 101 11.98 10.73 -13.01
C LYS A 101 12.12 11.80 -14.10
N ASN A 102 11.06 12.56 -14.36
CA ASN A 102 11.01 13.58 -15.40
C ASN A 102 11.36 15.00 -14.88
N LYS A 103 11.76 15.11 -13.62
CA LYS A 103 12.16 16.36 -12.96
C LYS A 103 13.66 16.35 -12.70
#